data_AF-A0A087K9M5-F1
#
_entry.id   AF-A0A087K9M5-F1
#
_cell.length_a   1.000
_cell.length_b   1.000
_cell.length_c   1.000
_cell.angle_alpha   90.00
_cell.angle_beta   90.00
_cell.angle_gamma   90.00
#
_symmetry.space_group_name_H-M   'P 1'
#
loop_
_entity.id
_entity.type
_entity.pdbx_description
1 polymer ?
#
loop_
_entity_poly.entity_id
_entity_poly.type
_entity_poly.pdbx_seq_one_letter_code
_entity_poly.pdbx_strand_id
1 'polypeptide(L)'
;MNVWERSYRYVGPADLKTAVRPGSGGRRIGSAADFAHWIAERTAPELVEPFTFVVSTDGRLRLAPRRSEHVACAGGEHVLSAGEISFTREADRWVVDEVSNQSTGYCPDVVSWPAVAHALDAIELGRPPHFTYQVVFRRCPGCQECTIVREDDFVCVFCGSELPKAWNIDADSRC
;
A
#
# COMPACT_ATOMS: atom_id res chain seq x y z
N MET A 1 1.22 22.82 -2.47
CA MET A 1 -0.06 22.24 -2.91
C MET A 1 0.15 20.74 -2.96
N ASN A 2 -0.55 19.97 -2.10
CA ASN A 2 -0.41 18.51 -2.10
C ASN A 2 -0.97 17.97 -3.41
N VAL A 3 -0.10 17.38 -4.23
CA VAL A 3 -0.41 16.84 -5.58
C VAL A 3 -1.19 15.52 -5.49
N TRP A 4 -1.71 15.19 -4.31
CA TRP A 4 -2.30 13.90 -3.98
C TRP A 4 -3.78 14.09 -3.68
N GLU A 5 -4.64 13.63 -4.59
CA GLU A 5 -6.09 13.87 -4.53
C GLU A 5 -6.79 13.10 -3.40
N ARG A 6 -6.18 12.03 -2.86
CA ARG A 6 -6.76 11.21 -1.79
C ARG A 6 -5.71 10.66 -0.82
N SER A 7 -6.02 10.71 0.48
CA SER A 7 -5.32 9.97 1.53
C SER A 7 -6.25 8.93 2.13
N TYR A 8 -5.72 7.80 2.56
CA TYR A 8 -6.45 6.65 3.09
C TYR A 8 -6.20 6.53 4.59
N ARG A 9 -7.28 6.50 5.37
CA ARG A 9 -7.20 6.16 6.80
C ARG A 9 -7.15 4.65 6.98
N TYR A 10 -6.61 4.20 8.11
CA TYR A 10 -6.72 2.80 8.50
C TYR A 10 -8.18 2.46 8.84
N VAL A 11 -8.69 1.37 8.26
CA VAL A 11 -10.07 0.87 8.39
C VAL A 11 -10.13 -0.58 8.90
N GLY A 12 -8.98 -1.21 9.14
CA GLY A 12 -8.90 -2.55 9.69
C GLY A 12 -9.19 -2.62 11.21
N PRO A 13 -8.97 -3.79 11.83
CA PRO A 13 -9.21 -4.02 13.26
C PRO A 13 -8.49 -3.00 14.16
N ALA A 14 -9.22 -2.40 15.11
CA ALA A 14 -8.73 -1.30 15.95
C ALA A 14 -7.63 -1.72 16.95
N ASP A 15 -7.61 -3.00 17.35
CA ASP A 15 -6.59 -3.61 18.18
C ASP A 15 -5.22 -3.60 17.49
N LEU A 16 -5.15 -3.88 16.18
CA LEU A 16 -3.91 -3.78 15.41
C LEU A 16 -3.39 -2.33 15.36
N LYS A 17 -4.28 -1.33 15.22
CA LYS A 17 -3.88 0.08 15.27
C LYS A 17 -3.37 0.48 16.66
N THR A 18 -4.02 0.00 17.71
CA THR A 18 -3.65 0.30 19.11
C THR A 18 -2.34 -0.38 19.51
N ALA A 19 -2.02 -1.52 18.90
CA ALA A 19 -0.79 -2.26 19.13
C ALA A 19 0.46 -1.62 18.48
N VAL A 20 0.30 -0.63 17.60
CA VAL A 20 1.42 0.06 16.95
C VAL A 20 2.27 0.77 18.00
N ARG A 21 3.54 0.38 18.09
CA ARG A 21 4.48 0.95 19.06
C ARG A 21 5.18 2.16 18.43
N PRO A 22 5.43 3.23 19.19
CA PRO A 22 6.30 4.32 18.73
C PRO A 22 7.64 3.76 18.25
N GLY A 23 8.06 4.14 17.04
CA GLY A 23 9.31 3.67 16.45
C GLY A 23 9.26 2.30 15.77
N SER A 24 8.13 1.57 15.80
CA SER A 24 7.96 0.32 15.02
C SER A 24 7.54 0.57 13.56
N GLY A 25 7.69 1.81 13.08
CA GLY A 25 7.38 2.22 11.72
C GLY A 25 8.26 1.54 10.69
N GLY A 26 7.78 1.45 9.45
CA GLY A 26 8.61 1.01 8.34
C GLY A 26 9.81 1.95 8.14
N ARG A 27 10.91 1.40 7.63
CA ARG A 27 12.11 2.17 7.29
C ARG A 27 11.74 3.16 6.22
N ARG A 28 11.94 4.44 6.52
CA ARG A 28 11.79 5.52 5.55
C ARG A 28 12.94 5.48 4.55
N ILE A 29 12.62 5.55 3.26
CA ILE A 29 13.56 5.57 2.16
C ILE A 29 13.46 6.94 1.50
N GLY A 30 14.47 7.79 1.69
CA GLY A 30 14.47 9.17 1.20
C GLY A 30 15.35 9.39 -0.03
N SER A 31 16.13 8.38 -0.43
CA SER A 31 17.09 8.45 -1.52
C SER A 31 17.45 7.06 -2.04
N ALA A 32 18.10 7.00 -3.21
CA ALA A 32 18.68 5.77 -3.75
C ALA A 32 19.69 5.13 -2.79
N ALA A 33 20.48 5.95 -2.08
CA ALA A 33 21.45 5.49 -1.09
C ALA A 33 20.78 4.85 0.14
N ASP A 34 19.68 5.44 0.63
CA ASP A 34 18.89 4.85 1.72
C ASP A 34 18.33 3.49 1.32
N PHE A 35 17.84 3.38 0.08
CA PHE A 35 17.34 2.12 -0.47
C PHE A 35 18.46 1.09 -0.57
N ALA A 36 19.60 1.44 -1.16
CA ALA A 36 20.74 0.55 -1.32
C ALA A 36 21.26 0.01 0.02
N HIS A 37 21.34 0.87 1.03
CA HIS A 37 21.73 0.45 2.38
C HIS A 37 20.68 -0.48 3.00
N TRP A 38 19.39 -0.14 2.91
CA TRP A 38 18.31 -0.95 3.45
C TRP A 38 18.23 -2.33 2.78
N ILE A 39 18.29 -2.41 1.46
CA ILE A 39 18.17 -3.69 0.72
C ILE A 39 19.39 -4.59 0.94
N ALA A 40 20.59 -4.01 1.14
CA ALA A 40 21.81 -4.77 1.42
C ALA A 40 21.80 -5.47 2.79
N GLU A 41 20.99 -4.99 3.72
CA GLU A 41 20.77 -5.63 5.03
C GLU A 41 19.75 -6.79 4.98
N ARG A 42 19.15 -7.09 3.82
CA ARG A 42 18.18 -8.18 3.68
C ARG A 42 18.86 -9.51 3.40
N THR A 43 18.35 -10.56 4.00
CA THR A 43 18.77 -11.93 3.73
C THR A 43 18.18 -12.44 2.41
N ALA A 44 18.82 -13.44 1.80
CA ALA A 44 18.30 -14.03 0.55
C ALA A 44 16.84 -14.53 0.65
N PRO A 45 16.39 -15.16 1.76
CA PRO A 45 14.98 -15.50 1.94
C PRO A 45 14.03 -14.30 2.06
N GLU A 46 14.48 -13.17 2.61
CA GLU A 46 13.65 -11.96 2.64
C GLU A 46 13.51 -11.32 1.26
N LEU A 47 14.54 -11.41 0.41
CA LEU A 47 14.53 -10.83 -0.93
C LEU A 47 13.58 -11.53 -1.91
N VAL A 48 13.20 -12.79 -1.65
CA VAL A 48 12.22 -13.52 -2.47
C VAL A 48 10.77 -13.29 -2.04
N GLU A 49 10.56 -12.65 -0.89
CA GLU A 49 9.24 -12.34 -0.35
C GLU A 49 8.89 -10.88 -0.65
N PRO A 50 7.62 -10.56 -0.98
CA PRO A 50 7.22 -9.16 -1.14
C PRO A 50 7.30 -8.40 0.19
N PHE A 51 7.78 -7.17 0.12
CA PHE A 51 7.84 -6.25 1.24
C PHE A 51 6.52 -5.50 1.43
N THR A 52 6.19 -5.19 2.68
CA THR A 52 5.11 -4.26 3.00
C THR A 52 5.58 -2.85 2.71
N PHE A 53 4.84 -2.07 1.93
CA PHE A 53 5.12 -0.65 1.74
C PHE A 53 3.94 0.24 2.11
N VAL A 54 4.28 1.48 2.48
CA VAL A 54 3.33 2.60 2.48
C VAL A 54 3.99 3.83 1.88
N VAL A 55 3.18 4.69 1.27
CA VAL A 55 3.57 6.07 0.92
C VAL A 55 2.92 6.98 1.95
N SER A 56 3.73 7.63 2.79
CA SER A 56 3.19 8.56 3.80
C SER A 56 2.63 9.83 3.17
N THR A 57 1.85 10.60 3.93
CA THR A 57 1.25 11.87 3.47
C THR A 57 2.27 12.94 3.08
N ASP A 58 3.53 12.80 3.48
CA ASP A 58 4.66 13.63 3.00
C ASP A 58 5.25 13.13 1.66
N GLY A 59 4.62 12.15 1.00
CA GLY A 59 5.02 11.62 -0.31
C GLY A 59 6.19 10.63 -0.26
N ARG A 60 6.62 10.20 0.92
CA ARG A 60 7.81 9.35 1.07
C ARG A 60 7.47 7.87 1.21
N LEU A 61 8.34 7.04 0.65
CA LEU A 61 8.27 5.59 0.75
C LEU A 61 8.72 5.11 2.13
N ARG A 62 7.97 4.18 2.70
CA ARG A 62 8.38 3.38 3.86
C ARG A 62 8.28 1.90 3.51
N LEU A 63 9.30 1.14 3.88
CA LEU A 63 9.40 -0.30 3.63
C LEU A 63 9.52 -1.07 4.94
N ALA A 64 8.87 -2.23 5.00
CA ALA A 64 8.98 -3.18 6.09
C ALA A 64 9.02 -4.61 5.54
N PRO A 65 9.62 -5.57 6.27
CA PRO A 65 9.58 -6.99 5.89
C PRO A 65 8.15 -7.51 5.68
N ARG A 66 8.02 -8.57 4.88
CA ARG A 66 6.79 -9.35 4.69
C ARG A 66 6.08 -9.62 6.01
N ARG A 67 4.73 -9.63 6.00
CA ARG A 67 3.85 -9.85 7.18
C ARG A 67 3.91 -8.74 8.23
N SER A 68 4.65 -7.67 7.97
CA SER A 68 4.46 -6.44 8.75
C SER A 68 3.10 -5.85 8.39
N GLU A 69 2.30 -5.57 9.39
CA GLU A 69 1.03 -4.86 9.21
C GLU A 69 1.28 -3.48 8.58
N HIS A 70 0.51 -3.11 7.55
CA HIS A 70 0.62 -1.78 6.92
C HIS A 70 0.44 -0.65 7.93
N VAL A 71 -0.42 -0.84 8.94
CA VAL A 71 -0.66 0.16 10.00
C VAL A 71 0.56 0.36 10.88
N ALA A 72 1.32 -0.71 11.17
CA ALA A 72 2.60 -0.58 11.85
C ALA A 72 3.61 0.12 10.93
N CYS A 73 3.68 -0.25 9.65
CA CYS A 73 4.57 0.38 8.66
C CYS A 73 4.33 1.90 8.54
N ALA A 74 3.06 2.32 8.57
CA ALA A 74 2.63 3.73 8.56
C ALA A 74 2.76 4.44 9.92
N GLY A 75 3.03 3.71 11.01
CA GLY A 75 3.00 4.28 12.36
C GLY A 75 1.59 4.69 12.83
N GLY A 76 0.54 4.08 12.28
CA GLY A 76 -0.87 4.38 12.61
C GLY A 76 -1.48 5.55 11.84
N GLU A 77 -0.69 6.21 10.98
CA GLU A 77 -1.08 7.42 10.26
C GLU A 77 -1.86 7.15 8.97
N HIS A 78 -2.41 8.21 8.38
CA HIS A 78 -2.95 8.16 7.02
C HIS A 78 -1.82 7.93 5.99
N VAL A 79 -2.18 7.34 4.85
CA VAL A 79 -1.24 7.03 3.76
C VAL A 79 -1.78 7.53 2.43
N LEU A 80 -0.91 7.79 1.47
CA LEU A 80 -1.29 8.07 0.08
C LEU A 80 -1.42 6.78 -0.74
N SER A 81 -0.75 5.70 -0.32
CA SER A 81 -0.93 4.35 -0.83
C SER A 81 -0.33 3.35 0.15
N ALA A 82 -0.75 2.10 0.06
CA ALA A 82 -0.23 0.98 0.85
C ALA A 82 -0.39 -0.31 0.06
N GLY A 83 0.54 -1.25 0.23
CA GLY A 83 0.46 -2.52 -0.46
C GLY A 83 1.70 -3.37 -0.32
N GLU A 84 1.96 -4.20 -1.32
CA GLU A 84 3.09 -5.11 -1.38
C GLU A 84 4.00 -4.75 -2.56
N ILE A 85 5.32 -4.90 -2.38
CA ILE A 85 6.33 -4.56 -3.40
C ILE A 85 7.51 -5.54 -3.36
N SER A 86 7.98 -6.00 -4.50
CA SER A 86 9.19 -6.82 -4.64
C SER A 86 10.23 -6.10 -5.49
N PHE A 87 11.49 -6.53 -5.36
CA PHE A 87 12.61 -5.93 -6.08
C PHE A 87 13.45 -7.02 -6.74
N THR A 88 13.96 -6.72 -7.92
CA THR A 88 14.89 -7.59 -8.65
C THR A 88 16.10 -6.79 -9.11
N ARG A 89 17.18 -7.49 -9.48
CA ARG A 89 18.36 -6.86 -10.10
C ARG A 89 18.28 -6.98 -11.61
N GLU A 90 18.29 -5.84 -12.28
CA GLU A 90 18.53 -5.74 -13.71
C GLU A 90 19.96 -5.27 -13.92
N ALA A 91 20.82 -6.16 -14.45
CA ALA A 91 22.27 -5.92 -14.45
C ALA A 91 22.76 -5.52 -13.06
N ASP A 92 23.35 -4.33 -12.90
CA ASP A 92 23.88 -3.86 -11.62
C ASP A 92 22.93 -2.98 -10.80
N ARG A 93 21.73 -2.68 -11.29
CA ARG A 93 20.74 -1.82 -10.61
C ARG A 93 19.60 -2.63 -10.02
N TRP A 94 19.07 -2.17 -8.90
CA TRP A 94 17.79 -2.64 -8.39
C TRP A 94 16.65 -1.95 -9.13
N VAL A 95 15.58 -2.69 -9.37
CA VAL A 95 14.30 -2.19 -9.90
C VAL A 95 13.14 -2.83 -9.14
N VAL A 96 11.97 -2.20 -9.20
CA VAL A 96 10.72 -2.81 -8.75
C VAL A 96 10.34 -3.90 -9.74
N ASP A 97 10.13 -5.10 -9.20
CA ASP A 97 9.70 -6.27 -9.97
C ASP A 97 8.16 -6.33 -10.00
N GLU A 98 7.54 -6.49 -8.83
CA GLU A 98 6.10 -6.44 -8.65
C GLU A 98 5.68 -5.37 -7.64
N VAL A 99 4.51 -4.79 -7.84
CA VAL A 99 3.91 -3.84 -6.91
C VAL A 99 2.39 -3.88 -7.00
N SER A 100 1.74 -4.02 -5.84
CA SER A 100 0.29 -4.05 -5.72
C SER A 100 -0.21 -3.04 -4.69
N ASN A 101 -1.47 -2.66 -4.79
CA ASN A 101 -2.15 -1.86 -3.76
C ASN A 101 -2.83 -2.75 -2.69
N GLN A 102 -2.37 -4.00 -2.52
CA GLN A 102 -2.98 -4.97 -1.62
C GLN A 102 -2.72 -4.63 -0.15
N SER A 103 -3.63 -3.87 0.45
CA SER A 103 -3.66 -3.63 1.89
C SER A 103 -5.10 -3.73 2.39
N THR A 104 -5.42 -4.77 3.15
CA THR A 104 -6.76 -4.95 3.75
C THR A 104 -7.01 -3.99 4.91
N GLY A 105 -5.95 -3.38 5.46
CA GLY A 105 -6.05 -2.40 6.53
C GLY A 105 -6.31 -0.97 6.06
N TYR A 106 -5.87 -0.60 4.85
CA TYR A 106 -6.07 0.76 4.29
C TYR A 106 -6.96 0.78 3.04
N CYS A 107 -7.05 -0.34 2.33
CA CYS A 107 -7.85 -0.53 1.12
C CYS A 107 -7.69 0.61 0.08
N PRO A 108 -6.47 1.02 -0.31
CA PRO A 108 -6.27 2.14 -1.22
C PRO A 108 -6.83 1.85 -2.61
N ASP A 109 -7.38 2.89 -3.25
CA ASP A 109 -7.93 2.80 -4.61
C ASP A 109 -6.81 2.68 -5.65
N VAL A 110 -7.14 2.20 -6.85
CA VAL A 110 -6.17 2.06 -7.97
C VAL A 110 -5.59 3.41 -8.39
N VAL A 111 -6.35 4.49 -8.18
CA VAL A 111 -5.90 5.88 -8.40
C VAL A 111 -4.81 6.34 -7.42
N SER A 112 -4.43 5.51 -6.44
CA SER A 112 -3.27 5.77 -5.56
C SER A 112 -1.93 5.54 -6.26
N TRP A 113 -1.91 4.91 -7.44
CA TRP A 113 -0.69 4.61 -8.18
C TRP A 113 0.27 5.81 -8.37
N PRO A 114 -0.20 7.03 -8.76
CA PRO A 114 0.70 8.16 -8.94
C PRO A 114 1.54 8.50 -7.70
N ALA A 115 1.02 8.25 -6.49
CA ALA A 115 1.76 8.46 -5.25
C ALA A 115 2.92 7.47 -5.11
N VAL A 116 2.69 6.21 -5.47
CA VAL A 116 3.71 5.17 -5.50
C VAL A 116 4.76 5.49 -6.56
N ALA A 117 4.30 5.83 -7.77
CA ALA A 117 5.17 6.21 -8.88
C ALA A 117 6.13 7.33 -8.52
N HIS A 118 5.61 8.43 -7.97
CA HIS A 118 6.44 9.58 -7.58
C HIS A 118 7.39 9.25 -6.43
N ALA A 119 6.95 8.48 -5.44
CA ALA A 119 7.81 8.08 -4.33
C ALA A 119 8.99 7.22 -4.80
N LEU A 120 8.77 6.35 -5.79
CA LEU A 120 9.81 5.55 -6.43
C LEU A 120 10.72 6.38 -7.34
N ASP A 121 10.16 7.29 -8.14
CA ASP A 121 10.92 8.20 -9.01
C ASP A 121 11.83 9.12 -8.18
N ALA A 122 11.35 9.60 -7.03
CA ALA A 122 12.12 10.46 -6.12
C ALA A 122 13.33 9.76 -5.49
N ILE A 123 13.37 8.42 -5.50
CA ILE A 123 14.51 7.62 -5.04
C ILE A 123 15.23 6.93 -6.20
N GLU A 124 14.94 7.34 -7.44
CA GLU A 124 15.57 6.86 -8.69
C GLU A 124 15.44 5.34 -8.91
N LEU A 125 14.38 4.72 -8.38
CA LEU A 125 14.14 3.29 -8.54
C LEU A 125 13.29 3.02 -9.79
N GLY A 126 13.81 2.22 -10.71
CA GLY A 126 13.06 1.78 -11.89
C GLY A 126 11.77 1.10 -11.47
N ARG A 127 10.66 1.41 -12.15
CA ARG A 127 9.32 0.93 -11.79
C ARG A 127 8.47 0.60 -13.01
N PRO A 128 7.45 -0.26 -12.86
CA PRO A 128 6.43 -0.46 -13.88
C PRO A 128 5.63 0.84 -14.12
N PRO A 129 4.84 0.93 -15.22
CA PRO A 129 4.03 2.11 -15.54
C PRO A 129 2.76 2.23 -14.67
N HIS A 130 2.31 1.13 -14.06
CA HIS A 130 1.15 1.00 -13.18
C HIS A 130 1.42 -0.11 -12.14
N PHE A 131 0.52 -0.30 -11.18
CA PHE A 131 0.52 -1.50 -10.33
C PHE A 131 0.57 -2.76 -11.21
N THR A 132 1.47 -3.70 -10.91
CA THR A 132 1.53 -5.00 -11.61
C THR A 132 0.32 -5.85 -11.26
N TYR A 133 -0.17 -5.71 -10.02
CA TYR A 133 -1.41 -6.32 -9.57
C TYR A 133 -2.32 -5.26 -8.91
N GLN A 134 -3.52 -5.08 -9.45
CA GLN A 134 -4.50 -4.13 -8.95
C GLN A 134 -5.59 -4.84 -8.16
N VAL A 135 -5.87 -4.32 -6.97
CA VAL A 135 -6.93 -4.78 -6.08
C VAL A 135 -7.99 -3.69 -5.97
N VAL A 136 -9.21 -4.00 -6.41
CA VAL A 136 -10.33 -3.05 -6.36
C VAL A 136 -11.14 -3.30 -5.10
N PHE A 137 -10.87 -2.54 -4.05
CA PHE A 137 -11.58 -2.65 -2.77
C PHE A 137 -12.90 -1.90 -2.79
N ARG A 138 -13.96 -2.52 -2.26
CA ARG A 138 -15.28 -1.89 -2.04
C ARG A 138 -15.84 -2.26 -0.68
N ARG A 139 -16.61 -1.34 -0.09
CA ARG A 139 -17.37 -1.60 1.13
C ARG A 139 -18.80 -1.90 0.72
N CYS A 140 -19.30 -3.09 1.04
CA CYS A 140 -20.65 -3.48 0.66
C CYS A 140 -21.69 -2.65 1.42
N PRO A 141 -22.62 -1.93 0.76
CA PRO A 141 -23.69 -1.20 1.46
C PRO A 141 -24.65 -2.13 2.24
N GLY A 142 -24.81 -3.38 1.80
CA GLY A 142 -25.70 -4.37 2.42
C GLY A 142 -25.14 -4.98 3.70
N CYS A 143 -23.94 -5.55 3.65
CA CYS A 143 -23.33 -6.25 4.80
C CYS A 143 -22.17 -5.50 5.47
N GLN A 144 -21.77 -4.34 4.96
CA GLN A 144 -20.69 -3.49 5.48
C GLN A 144 -19.27 -4.09 5.42
N GLU A 145 -19.12 -5.31 4.92
CA GLU A 145 -17.81 -5.94 4.70
C GLU A 145 -17.00 -5.20 3.63
N CYS A 146 -15.70 -5.10 3.87
CA CYS A 146 -14.75 -4.70 2.84
C CYS A 146 -14.40 -5.93 2.00
N THR A 147 -14.61 -5.84 0.69
CA THR A 147 -14.41 -6.93 -0.26
C THR A 147 -13.62 -6.48 -1.47
N ILE A 148 -13.19 -7.43 -2.28
CA ILE A 148 -12.42 -7.22 -3.50
C ILE A 148 -13.32 -7.57 -4.69
N VAL A 149 -13.45 -6.63 -5.63
CA VAL A 149 -14.08 -6.86 -6.94
C VAL A 149 -13.14 -7.76 -7.77
N ARG A 150 -13.69 -8.84 -8.33
CA ARG A 150 -12.95 -9.78 -9.18
C ARG A 150 -13.50 -9.68 -10.59
N GLU A 151 -12.60 -9.64 -11.58
CA GLU A 151 -12.98 -9.69 -13.02
C GLU A 151 -14.04 -8.63 -13.41
N ASP A 152 -13.95 -7.43 -12.82
CA ASP A 152 -14.92 -6.34 -13.00
C ASP A 152 -16.38 -6.67 -12.63
N ASP A 153 -16.60 -7.74 -11.85
CA ASP A 153 -17.91 -8.12 -11.31
C ASP A 153 -18.15 -7.45 -9.95
N PHE A 154 -19.03 -6.43 -9.95
CA PHE A 154 -19.33 -5.60 -8.78
C PHE A 154 -20.43 -6.23 -7.92
N VAL A 155 -20.18 -7.45 -7.44
CA VAL A 155 -21.07 -8.18 -6.55
C VAL A 155 -20.32 -8.58 -5.28
N CYS A 156 -20.95 -8.35 -4.13
CA CYS A 156 -20.36 -8.69 -2.84
C CYS A 156 -20.29 -10.21 -2.68
N VAL A 157 -19.08 -10.75 -2.53
CA VAL A 157 -18.87 -12.20 -2.33
C VAL A 157 -19.47 -12.73 -1.02
N PHE A 158 -19.75 -11.86 -0.04
CA PHE A 158 -20.27 -12.25 1.26
C PHE A 158 -21.80 -12.35 1.29
N CYS A 159 -22.51 -11.48 0.56
CA CYS A 159 -23.98 -11.38 0.66
C CYS A 159 -24.71 -11.28 -0.70
N GLY A 160 -23.99 -11.23 -1.82
CA GLY A 160 -24.56 -11.16 -3.16
C GLY A 160 -25.14 -9.80 -3.57
N SER A 161 -25.01 -8.76 -2.72
CA SER A 161 -25.49 -7.41 -3.07
C SER A 161 -24.59 -6.70 -4.07
N GLU A 162 -25.14 -5.81 -4.88
CA GLU A 162 -24.38 -4.96 -5.79
C GLU A 162 -23.40 -4.04 -5.03
N LEU A 163 -22.19 -3.91 -5.57
CA LEU A 163 -21.14 -3.04 -5.05
C LEU A 163 -21.07 -1.71 -5.80
N PRO A 164 -20.77 -0.59 -5.13
CA PRO A 164 -20.57 0.69 -5.80
C PRO A 164 -19.43 0.66 -6.81
N LYS A 165 -19.62 1.30 -7.97
CA LYS A 165 -18.57 1.46 -8.99
C LYS A 165 -17.45 2.37 -8.51
N ALA A 166 -17.77 3.42 -7.78
CA ALA A 166 -16.79 4.30 -7.14
C ALA A 166 -16.26 3.68 -5.84
N TRP A 167 -15.00 3.96 -5.51
CA TRP A 167 -14.40 3.56 -4.25
C TRP A 167 -15.12 4.23 -3.06
N ASN A 168 -15.43 3.46 -2.01
CA ASN A 168 -16.31 3.89 -0.91
C ASN A 168 -15.90 3.38 0.49
N ILE A 169 -14.64 2.97 0.68
CA ILE A 169 -14.18 2.33 1.92
C ILE A 169 -14.29 3.25 3.13
N ASP A 170 -13.88 4.50 3.00
CA ASP A 170 -13.78 5.45 4.10
C ASP A 170 -14.88 6.53 4.06
N ALA A 171 -15.85 6.40 3.14
CA ALA A 171 -16.96 7.35 2.94
C ALA A 171 -17.91 7.49 4.14
N ASP A 172 -17.74 6.68 5.19
CA ASP A 172 -18.50 6.76 6.44
C ASP A 172 -18.06 7.88 7.41
N SER A 173 -17.19 8.79 6.99
CA SER A 173 -17.03 10.09 7.69
C SER A 173 -18.05 11.09 7.16
N ARG A 174 -19.34 10.87 7.45
CA ARG A 174 -20.30 11.98 7.38
C ARG A 174 -19.87 13.00 8.44
N CYS A 175 -19.35 14.14 7.97
CA CYS A 175 -19.42 15.39 8.72
C CYS A 175 -20.88 15.77 8.96
#